data_AF-A0A8W8NW02-F1
#
_entry.id   AF-A0A8W8NW02-F1
#
_cell.length_a   1.000
_cell.length_b   1.000
_cell.length_c   1.000
_cell.angle_alpha   90.00
_cell.angle_beta   90.00
_cell.angle_gamma   90.00
#
_symmetry.space_group_name_H-M   'P 1'
#
loop_
_entity.id
_entity.type
_entity.pdbx_description
1 polymer ?
#
loop_
_entity_poly.entity_id
_entity_poly.type
_entity_poly.pdbx_seq_one_letter_code
_entity_poly.pdbx_strand_id
1 'polypeptide(L)'
;MMQEKISSNPNSVVTPYFIPGNKMSTFRKIQEHLESLKVGDLLEIQRDEHVHWAVYIGNNEVVHLKGVDDGERANQGESFTISGIKYNRAAVIRENILDAVGNSNVRINNTGDENFR
;
A
#
# COMPACT_ATOMS: atom_id res chain seq x y z
N MET A 1 0.40 -20.69 -32.15
CA MET A 1 0.86 -19.56 -32.96
C MET A 1 -0.29 -18.57 -33.09
N MET A 2 -0.40 -17.61 -32.17
CA MET A 2 -1.11 -16.33 -32.35
C MET A 2 -0.41 -15.34 -31.41
N GLN A 3 0.24 -14.33 -31.99
CA GLN A 3 0.83 -13.21 -31.26
C GLN A 3 -0.18 -12.07 -31.30
N GLU A 4 -0.64 -11.57 -30.16
CA GLU A 4 -1.41 -10.33 -30.09
C GLU A 4 -0.46 -9.17 -29.79
N LYS A 5 -0.47 -8.20 -30.71
CA LYS A 5 0.30 -6.96 -30.63
C LYS A 5 -0.24 -6.09 -29.49
N ILE A 6 0.63 -5.72 -28.56
CA ILE A 6 0.36 -4.64 -27.61
C ILE A 6 0.50 -3.32 -28.35
N SER A 7 -0.61 -2.60 -28.48
CA SER A 7 -0.70 -1.24 -29.01
C SER A 7 -0.10 -0.25 -28.01
N SER A 8 0.92 0.49 -28.45
CA SER A 8 1.57 1.57 -27.70
C SER A 8 0.71 2.83 -27.70
N ASN A 9 -0.16 3.00 -26.71
CA ASN A 9 -0.80 4.29 -26.44
C ASN A 9 -0.39 4.80 -25.05
N PRO A 10 0.44 5.86 -24.96
CA PRO A 10 0.93 6.41 -23.70
C PRO A 10 -0.12 7.17 -22.88
N ASN A 11 -1.35 7.33 -23.39
CA ASN A 11 -2.47 8.00 -22.70
C ASN A 11 -3.67 7.09 -22.46
N SER A 12 -3.47 5.76 -22.43
CA SER A 12 -4.54 4.86 -22.00
C SER A 12 -4.72 5.00 -20.48
N VAL A 13 -5.80 5.70 -20.10
CA VAL A 13 -6.32 5.75 -18.73
C VAL A 13 -6.33 4.32 -18.20
N VAL A 14 -5.45 4.03 -17.26
CA VAL A 14 -5.34 2.71 -16.63
C VAL A 14 -6.61 2.52 -15.83
N THR A 15 -7.60 1.85 -16.42
CA THR A 15 -8.76 1.38 -15.68
C THR A 15 -8.27 0.47 -14.56
N PRO A 16 -8.76 0.60 -13.31
CA PRO A 16 -8.31 -0.26 -12.23
C PRO A 16 -8.91 -1.65 -12.46
N TYR A 17 -8.13 -2.53 -13.09
CA TYR A 17 -8.51 -3.92 -13.26
C TYR A 17 -8.55 -4.61 -11.89
N PHE A 18 -9.75 -4.96 -11.44
CA PHE A 18 -9.99 -5.81 -10.28
C PHE A 18 -9.56 -7.25 -10.61
N ILE A 19 -8.54 -7.76 -9.90
CA ILE A 19 -8.14 -9.17 -9.95
C ILE A 19 -8.13 -9.69 -8.51
N PRO A 20 -8.97 -10.68 -8.15
CA PRO A 20 -8.87 -11.37 -6.86
C PRO A 20 -7.54 -12.13 -6.83
N GLY A 21 -6.62 -11.72 -5.96
CA GLY A 21 -5.26 -12.25 -5.89
C GLY A 21 -5.04 -13.14 -4.68
N ASN A 22 -4.64 -14.38 -4.93
CA ASN A 22 -4.06 -15.26 -3.92
C ASN A 22 -2.66 -14.72 -3.53
N LYS A 23 -2.20 -14.91 -2.28
CA LYS A 23 -0.96 -14.34 -1.68
C LYS A 23 0.27 -14.31 -2.62
N MET A 24 0.42 -15.32 -3.47
CA MET A 24 1.52 -15.46 -4.42
C MET A 24 1.53 -14.44 -5.57
N SER A 25 0.37 -13.95 -6.06
CA SER A 25 0.34 -13.00 -7.18
C SER A 25 0.68 -11.58 -6.74
N THR A 26 0.19 -11.18 -5.57
CA THR A 26 0.55 -9.92 -4.91
C THR A 26 2.03 -9.89 -4.57
N PHE A 27 2.55 -10.96 -3.95
CA PHE A 27 3.97 -11.12 -3.64
C PHE A 27 4.84 -10.96 -4.90
N ARG A 28 4.47 -11.65 -5.98
CA ARG A 28 5.22 -11.58 -7.25
C ARG A 28 5.20 -10.19 -7.88
N LYS A 29 4.05 -9.51 -7.88
CA LYS A 29 3.93 -8.15 -8.41
C LYS A 29 4.73 -7.13 -7.60
N ILE A 30 4.68 -7.23 -6.26
CA ILE A 30 5.51 -6.42 -5.37
C ILE A 30 6.96 -6.68 -5.72
N GLN A 31 7.40 -7.94 -5.73
CA GLN A 31 8.78 -8.31 -6.01
C GLN A 31 9.28 -7.84 -7.38
N GLU A 32 8.46 -7.95 -8.42
CA GLU A 32 8.74 -7.43 -9.77
C GLU A 32 8.87 -5.89 -9.79
N HIS A 33 8.20 -5.19 -8.86
CA HIS A 33 8.27 -3.72 -8.75
C HIS A 33 9.18 -3.22 -7.62
N LEU A 34 9.67 -4.08 -6.71
CA LEU A 34 10.59 -3.70 -5.62
C LEU A 34 11.87 -3.07 -6.20
N GLU A 35 12.31 -3.56 -7.36
CA GLU A 35 13.47 -3.02 -8.07
C GLU A 35 13.26 -1.59 -8.56
N SER A 36 12.01 -1.16 -8.73
CA SER A 36 11.64 0.20 -9.15
C SER A 36 11.44 1.18 -7.98
N LEU A 37 11.36 0.68 -6.75
CA LEU A 37 11.11 1.50 -5.57
C LEU A 37 12.32 2.36 -5.22
N LYS A 38 12.06 3.63 -4.94
CA LYS A 38 13.02 4.60 -4.44
C LYS A 38 12.68 4.96 -3.01
N VAL A 39 13.72 5.17 -2.20
CA VAL A 39 13.55 5.67 -0.83
C VAL A 39 12.73 6.96 -0.88
N GLY A 40 11.66 7.00 -0.08
CA GLY A 40 10.69 8.09 -0.05
C GLY A 40 9.40 7.84 -0.85
N ASP A 41 9.35 6.81 -1.69
CA ASP A 41 8.12 6.48 -2.43
C ASP A 41 6.95 6.19 -1.50
N LEU A 42 5.82 6.82 -1.79
CA LEU A 42 4.57 6.63 -1.07
C LEU A 42 3.78 5.47 -1.69
N LEU A 43 3.49 4.46 -0.88
CA LEU A 43 2.80 3.25 -1.27
C LEU A 43 1.33 3.34 -0.90
N GLU A 44 0.47 3.24 -1.90
CA GLU A 44 -0.98 3.11 -1.74
C GLU A 44 -1.34 1.63 -1.72
N ILE A 45 -1.80 1.14 -0.57
CA ILE A 45 -2.14 -0.27 -0.34
C ILE A 45 -3.66 -0.39 -0.27
N GLN A 46 -4.26 -0.99 -1.30
CA GLN A 46 -5.70 -1.14 -1.41
C GLN A 46 -6.15 -2.38 -0.61
N ARG A 47 -6.74 -2.14 0.56
CA ARG A 47 -7.48 -3.16 1.32
C ARG A 47 -8.92 -3.23 0.80
N ASP A 48 -9.65 -4.26 1.19
CA ASP A 48 -11.01 -4.51 0.70
C ASP A 48 -11.96 -3.32 0.95
N GLU A 49 -11.84 -2.67 2.10
CA GLU A 49 -12.77 -1.61 2.53
C GLU A 49 -12.15 -0.21 2.63
N HIS A 50 -10.83 -0.09 2.45
CA HIS A 50 -10.13 1.18 2.61
C HIS A 50 -8.75 1.18 1.94
N VAL A 51 -8.16 2.37 1.84
CA VAL A 51 -6.78 2.56 1.39
C VAL A 51 -5.88 2.75 2.61
N HIS A 52 -4.80 1.98 2.65
CA HIS A 52 -3.72 2.12 3.63
C HIS A 52 -2.49 2.74 2.96
N TRP A 53 -1.62 3.34 3.76
CA TRP A 53 -0.47 4.10 3.27
C TRP A 53 0.81 3.71 4.01
N ALA A 54 1.90 3.61 3.26
CA ALA A 54 3.23 3.35 3.81
C ALA A 54 4.29 4.11 3.01
N VAL A 55 5.39 4.51 3.64
CA VAL A 55 6.53 5.14 2.97
C VAL A 55 7.66 4.12 2.88
N TYR A 56 8.20 3.92 1.67
CA TYR A 56 9.35 3.04 1.48
C TYR A 56 10.64 3.69 1.98
N ILE A 57 11.40 2.97 2.80
CA ILE A 57 12.63 3.49 3.44
C ILE A 57 13.90 2.77 2.95
N GLY A 58 13.78 1.88 1.96
CA GLY A 58 14.89 1.05 1.48
C GLY A 58 14.90 -0.35 2.12
N ASN A 59 15.79 -1.22 1.62
CA ASN A 59 16.02 -2.57 2.16
C ASN A 59 14.76 -3.43 2.31
N ASN A 60 13.79 -3.30 1.40
CA ASN A 60 12.49 -3.99 1.48
C ASN A 60 11.70 -3.65 2.76
N GLU A 61 11.89 -2.46 3.33
CA GLU A 61 11.22 -1.99 4.53
C GLU A 61 10.40 -0.72 4.26
N VAL A 62 9.33 -0.58 5.03
CA VAL A 62 8.45 0.58 5.00
C VAL A 62 8.19 1.10 6.41
N VAL A 63 7.80 2.36 6.50
CA VAL A 63 7.22 2.96 7.71
C VAL A 63 5.75 3.28 7.45
N HIS A 64 4.88 2.88 8.36
CA HIS A 64 3.44 3.12 8.25
C HIS A 64 2.78 3.28 9.62
N LEU A 65 1.59 3.87 9.64
CA LEU A 65 0.83 4.08 10.87
C LEU A 65 -0.14 2.92 11.07
N LYS A 66 -0.02 2.20 12.20
CA LYS A 66 -0.88 1.06 12.53
C LYS A 66 -1.68 1.36 13.78
N GLY A 67 -2.97 1.03 13.77
CA GLY A 67 -3.79 1.04 14.97
C GLY A 67 -3.28 0.02 15.97
N VAL A 68 -3.22 0.40 17.24
CA VAL A 68 -2.85 -0.48 18.35
C VAL A 68 -4.12 -0.76 19.15
N ASP A 69 -4.45 -2.04 19.30
CA ASP A 69 -5.50 -2.47 20.21
C ASP A 69 -4.86 -2.81 21.56
N ASP A 70 -5.35 -2.16 22.61
CA ASP A 70 -4.86 -2.33 23.98
C ASP A 70 -5.77 -3.20 24.84
N GLY A 71 -6.80 -3.79 24.21
CA GLY A 71 -7.88 -4.49 24.92
C GLY A 71 -8.62 -3.58 25.89
N GLU A 72 -9.02 -4.12 27.04
CA GLU A 72 -9.83 -3.45 28.08
C GLU A 72 -9.17 -2.21 28.71
N ARG A 73 -7.90 -1.91 28.37
CA ARG A 73 -7.17 -0.72 28.83
C ARG A 73 -7.23 0.47 27.87
N ALA A 74 -8.02 0.36 26.79
CA ALA A 74 -8.30 1.49 25.93
C ALA A 74 -9.04 2.56 26.74
N ASN A 75 -8.30 3.56 27.25
CA ASN A 75 -8.86 4.70 27.96
C ASN A 75 -10.02 5.29 27.15
N GLN A 76 -11.10 5.62 27.83
CA GLN A 76 -12.27 6.31 27.28
C GLN A 76 -11.82 7.68 26.77
N GLY A 77 -11.44 7.77 25.50
CA GLY A 77 -10.93 8.96 24.85
C GLY A 77 -11.32 8.98 23.38
N GLU A 78 -10.95 10.05 22.68
CA GLU A 78 -11.30 10.24 21.26
C GLU A 78 -10.81 9.07 20.40
N SER A 79 -11.72 8.45 19.67
CA SER A 79 -11.42 7.40 18.70
C SER A 79 -11.08 8.05 17.36
N PHE A 80 -10.00 7.61 16.73
CA PHE A 80 -9.74 7.93 15.32
C PHE A 80 -9.84 6.66 14.49
N THR A 81 -10.00 6.84 13.19
CA THR A 81 -10.10 5.73 12.24
C THR A 81 -8.80 5.64 11.46
N ILE A 82 -8.03 4.56 11.66
CA ILE A 82 -6.98 4.19 10.71
C ILE A 82 -7.56 3.08 9.87
N SER A 83 -7.50 3.22 8.55
CA SER A 83 -7.86 2.11 7.68
C SER A 83 -9.30 1.61 7.90
N GLY A 84 -10.27 2.52 8.07
CA GLY A 84 -11.67 2.16 8.32
C GLY A 84 -11.97 1.56 9.70
N ILE A 85 -10.95 1.19 10.48
CA ILE A 85 -11.09 0.58 11.81
C ILE A 85 -10.85 1.66 12.88
N LYS A 86 -11.72 1.69 13.89
CA LYS A 86 -11.59 2.61 15.02
C LYS A 86 -10.52 2.12 15.98
N TYR A 87 -9.61 3.01 16.33
CA TYR A 87 -8.60 2.79 17.35
C TYR A 87 -8.56 3.98 18.29
N ASN A 88 -8.14 3.72 19.53
CA ASN A 88 -7.90 4.77 20.52
C ASN A 88 -6.42 5.17 20.55
N ARG A 89 -5.53 4.34 19.98
CA ARG A 89 -4.09 4.59 19.87
C ARG A 89 -3.52 4.04 18.57
N ALA A 90 -2.48 4.70 18.07
CA ALA A 90 -1.75 4.32 16.89
C ALA A 90 -0.26 4.40 17.15
N ALA A 91 0.50 3.58 16.43
CA ALA A 91 1.94 3.57 16.47
C ALA A 91 2.50 3.69 15.06
N VAL A 92 3.64 4.37 14.95
CA VAL A 92 4.46 4.36 13.75
C VAL A 92 5.29 3.09 13.79
N ILE A 93 5.08 2.22 12.81
CA ILE A 93 5.71 0.90 12.73
C ILE A 93 6.66 0.88 11.53
N ARG A 94 7.84 0.30 11.74
CA ARG A 94 8.77 -0.10 10.68
C ARG A 94 8.61 -1.60 10.47
N GLU A 95 8.32 -2.01 9.24
CA GLU A 95 8.00 -3.41 8.91
C GLU A 95 8.55 -3.77 7.52
N ASN A 96 8.76 -5.06 7.27
CA ASN A 96 9.06 -5.54 5.93
C ASN A 96 7.88 -5.22 4.99
N ILE A 97 8.16 -4.76 3.78
CA ILE A 97 7.13 -4.36 2.81
C ILE A 97 6.15 -5.49 2.49
N LEU A 98 6.60 -6.75 2.48
CA LEU A 98 5.74 -7.88 2.18
C LEU A 98 4.78 -8.19 3.32
N ASP A 99 5.21 -7.98 4.56
CA ASP A 99 4.37 -8.12 5.75
C ASP A 99 3.38 -6.97 5.85
N ALA A 100 3.86 -5.74 5.62
CA ALA A 100 3.03 -4.54 5.63
C ALA A 100 1.96 -4.59 4.52
N VAL A 101 2.27 -5.07 3.31
CA VAL A 101 1.30 -5.17 2.21
C VAL A 101 0.45 -6.44 2.31
N GLY A 102 0.98 -7.57 2.75
CA GLY A 102 0.26 -8.83 2.84
C GLY A 102 -0.33 -9.26 1.48
N ASN A 103 -1.63 -9.53 1.44
CA ASN A 103 -2.33 -9.98 0.22
C ASN A 103 -2.90 -8.84 -0.63
N SER A 104 -2.71 -7.59 -0.22
CA SER A 104 -3.38 -6.44 -0.83
C SER A 104 -2.66 -5.92 -2.06
N ASN A 105 -3.42 -5.34 -2.98
CA ASN A 105 -2.83 -4.64 -4.11
C ASN A 105 -2.08 -3.40 -3.60
N VAL A 106 -0.94 -3.10 -4.22
CA VAL A 106 -0.14 -1.92 -3.89
C VAL A 106 0.34 -1.25 -5.16
N ARG A 107 0.42 0.07 -5.13
CA ARG A 107 1.02 0.90 -6.18
C ARG A 107 1.79 2.06 -5.56
N ILE A 108 2.78 2.57 -6.30
CA ILE A 108 3.44 3.83 -5.95
C ILE A 108 2.48 4.98 -6.31
N ASN A 109 2.28 5.92 -5.40
CA ASN A 109 1.44 7.09 -5.63
C ASN A 109 2.08 8.34 -5.01
N ASN A 110 2.98 8.99 -5.77
CA ASN A 110 3.63 10.24 -5.39
C ASN A 110 2.94 11.47 -6.00
N THR A 111 1.63 11.40 -6.30
CA THR A 111 0.91 12.52 -6.95
C THR A 111 0.89 13.81 -6.11
N GLY A 112 1.12 13.71 -4.80
CA GLY A 112 1.31 14.86 -3.91
C GLY A 112 2.51 15.74 -4.26
N ASP A 113 3.54 15.18 -4.89
CA ASP A 113 4.78 15.89 -5.23
C ASP A 113 4.57 16.92 -6.36
N GLU A 114 3.54 16.75 -7.18
CA GLU A 114 3.27 17.64 -8.32
C GLU A 114 2.93 19.08 -7.88
N ASN A 115 2.46 19.26 -6.65
CA ASN A 115 1.97 20.53 -6.12
C ASN A 115 2.98 21.28 -5.25
N PHE A 116 4.19 20.73 -5.04
CA PHE A 116 5.23 21.36 -4.23
C PHE A 116 6.57 21.30 -4.98
N ARG A 117 6.96 22.43 -5.58
CA ARG A 117 8.26 22.64 -6.24
C ARG A 117 9.06 23.72 -5.52
#